data_AF-A0A1Q7UG30-F1
#
_entry.id   AF-A0A1Q7UG30-F1
#
_cell.length_a   1.000
_cell.length_b   1.000
_cell.length_c   1.000
_cell.angle_alpha   90.00
_cell.angle_beta   90.00
_cell.angle_gamma   90.00
#
_symmetry.space_group_name_H-M   'P 1'
#
loop_
_entity.id
_entity.type
_entity.pdbx_description
1 polymer ?
#
loop_
_entity_poly.entity_id
_entity_poly.type
_entity_poly.pdbx_seq_one_letter_code
_entity_poly.pdbx_strand_id
1 'polypeptide(L)'
;MDRYHWLLIFHMAGAFMALSGATLAGIFNIAALRRERPSEIVVLYRLTRITVVSVLAGMTVALGFGLWLVADLDFVKWSDAWVITAVILWFVANALGGNGGRRDRRARELAERLAAEGDQPSPELRSSLRDPITLAMSWGSGAVVIVILVLMIWKPGH
;
A
#
# COMPACT_ATOMS: atom_id res chain seq x y z
N MET A 1 -26.12 2.36 17.89
CA MET A 1 -25.67 2.20 16.49
C MET A 1 -26.27 0.93 15.94
N ASP A 2 -26.83 0.97 14.74
CA ASP A 2 -27.28 -0.23 14.03
C ASP A 2 -26.09 -0.94 13.35
N ARG A 3 -26.38 -2.06 12.67
CA ARG A 3 -25.38 -2.85 11.93
C ARG A 3 -24.71 -2.03 10.83
N TYR A 4 -25.47 -1.27 10.06
CA TYR A 4 -24.96 -0.46 8.96
C TYR A 4 -23.86 0.51 9.45
N HIS A 5 -24.09 1.20 10.57
CA HIS A 5 -23.12 2.13 11.13
C HIS A 5 -21.81 1.41 11.52
N TRP A 6 -21.90 0.22 12.12
CA TRP A 6 -20.70 -0.56 12.46
C TRP A 6 -19.92 -1.01 11.23
N LEU A 7 -20.61 -1.57 10.23
CA LEU A 7 -19.98 -2.00 8.98
C LEU A 7 -19.29 -0.83 8.27
N LEU A 8 -19.97 0.32 8.20
CA LEU A 8 -19.42 1.53 7.60
C LEU A 8 -18.19 2.05 8.37
N ILE A 9 -18.25 2.11 9.70
CA ILE A 9 -17.11 2.54 10.53
C ILE A 9 -15.90 1.65 10.29
N PHE A 10 -16.06 0.33 10.30
CA PHE A 10 -14.92 -0.56 10.08
C PHE A 10 -14.39 -0.50 8.65
N HIS A 11 -15.28 -0.40 7.65
CA HIS A 11 -14.87 -0.20 6.26
C HIS A 11 -14.04 1.08 6.09
N MET A 12 -14.53 2.21 6.62
CA MET A 12 -13.84 3.50 6.57
C MET A 12 -12.52 3.47 7.34
N ALA A 13 -12.51 2.90 8.54
CA ALA A 13 -11.29 2.74 9.34
C ALA A 13 -10.23 1.92 8.58
N GLY A 14 -10.63 0.81 7.95
CA GLY A 14 -9.74 0.02 7.09
C GLY A 14 -9.21 0.83 5.91
N ALA A 15 -10.07 1.60 5.24
CA ALA A 15 -9.69 2.43 4.10
C ALA A 15 -8.66 3.51 4.48
N PHE A 16 -8.87 4.22 5.59
CA PHE A 16 -7.92 5.22 6.08
C PHE A 16 -6.62 4.61 6.62
N MET A 17 -6.70 3.43 7.25
CA MET A 17 -5.53 2.68 7.69
C MET A 17 -4.66 2.23 6.49
N ALA A 18 -5.30 1.80 5.41
CA ALA A 18 -4.61 1.46 4.17
C ALA A 18 -3.97 2.69 3.51
N LEU A 19 -4.73 3.78 3.38
CA LEU A 19 -4.25 5.02 2.78
C LEU A 19 -3.07 5.60 3.56
N SER A 20 -3.21 5.76 4.88
CA SER A 20 -2.15 6.31 5.74
C SER A 20 -0.90 5.43 5.74
N GLY A 21 -1.06 4.11 5.80
CA GLY A 21 0.06 3.17 5.65
C GLY A 21 0.79 3.32 4.32
N ALA A 22 0.05 3.47 3.22
CA ALA A 22 0.64 3.64 1.89
C ALA A 22 1.37 4.99 1.75
N THR A 23 0.79 6.07 2.29
CA THR A 23 1.43 7.39 2.33
C THR A 23 2.72 7.36 3.14
N LEU A 24 2.71 6.77 4.34
CA LEU A 24 3.91 6.66 5.19
C LEU A 24 4.99 5.78 4.53
N ALA A 25 4.61 4.66 3.92
CA ALA A 25 5.52 3.83 3.15
C ALA A 25 6.19 4.62 2.01
N GLY A 26 5.41 5.43 1.29
CA GLY A 26 5.92 6.33 0.25
C GLY A 26 6.90 7.36 0.80
N ILE A 27 6.59 7.99 1.94
CA ILE A 27 7.48 8.95 2.61
C ILE A 27 8.81 8.28 2.99
N PHE A 28 8.78 7.10 3.59
CA PHE A 28 10.00 6.38 3.98
C PHE A 28 10.83 5.94 2.76
N ASN A 29 10.19 5.51 1.68
CA ASN A 29 10.88 5.19 0.43
C ASN A 29 11.54 6.43 -0.19
N ILE A 30 10.86 7.58 -0.22
CA ILE A 30 11.45 8.86 -0.69
C ILE A 30 12.61 9.28 0.23
N ALA A 31 12.45 9.12 1.54
CA ALA A 31 13.52 9.42 2.49
C ALA A 31 14.74 8.54 2.24
N ALA A 32 14.56 7.24 1.94
CA ALA A 32 15.65 6.30 1.66
C ALA A 32 16.41 6.68 0.39
N LEU A 33 15.71 7.16 -0.65
CA LEU A 33 16.34 7.68 -1.88
C LEU A 33 17.26 8.89 -1.65
N ARG A 34 17.08 9.60 -0.53
CA ARG A 34 17.87 10.78 -0.14
C ARG A 34 19.02 10.43 0.81
N ARG A 35 19.17 9.16 1.20
CA ARG A 35 20.24 8.71 2.10
C ARG A 35 21.36 8.02 1.33
N GLU A 36 22.56 8.16 1.85
CA GLU A 36 23.75 7.50 1.29
C GLU A 36 24.29 6.40 2.20
N ARG A 37 24.09 6.53 3.52
CA ARG A 37 24.53 5.56 4.51
C ARG A 37 23.60 4.34 4.52
N PRO A 38 24.13 3.12 4.31
CA PRO A 38 23.35 1.88 4.38
C PRO A 38 22.54 1.72 5.67
N SER A 39 23.10 2.07 6.83
CA SER A 39 22.44 1.98 8.13
C SER A 39 21.16 2.81 8.22
N GLU A 40 21.16 4.04 7.71
CA GLU A 40 19.98 4.90 7.65
C GLU A 40 18.89 4.31 6.73
N ILE A 41 19.32 3.75 5.60
CA ILE A 41 18.43 3.08 4.64
C ILE A 41 17.77 1.85 5.29
N VAL A 42 18.53 1.05 6.05
CA VAL A 42 17.99 -0.12 6.79
C VAL A 42 16.91 0.30 7.78
N VAL A 43 17.13 1.37 8.55
CA VAL A 43 16.12 1.88 9.50
C VAL A 43 14.83 2.27 8.77
N LEU A 44 14.95 3.00 7.66
CA LEU A 44 13.79 3.42 6.87
C LEU A 44 13.01 2.22 6.31
N TYR A 45 13.69 1.22 5.75
CA TYR A 45 13.02 0.00 5.27
C TYR A 45 12.39 -0.83 6.40
N ARG A 46 12.94 -0.82 7.61
CA ARG A 46 12.30 -1.45 8.77
C ARG A 46 11.00 -0.74 9.15
N LEU A 47 10.98 0.59 9.10
CA LEU A 47 9.75 1.38 9.29
C LEU A 47 8.74 1.12 8.16
N THR A 48 9.19 1.06 6.89
CA THR A 48 8.35 0.70 5.74
C THR A 48 7.68 -0.66 5.93
N ARG A 49 8.34 -1.64 6.57
CA ARG A 49 7.71 -2.94 6.85
C ARG A 49 6.49 -2.79 7.78
N ILE A 50 6.56 -1.94 8.80
CA ILE A 50 5.45 -1.69 9.72
C ILE A 50 4.29 -1.03 8.96
N THR A 51 4.59 -0.04 8.11
CA THR A 51 3.56 0.63 7.32
C THR A 51 2.92 -0.30 6.31
N VAL A 52 3.68 -1.20 5.67
CA VAL A 52 3.13 -2.22 4.76
C VAL A 52 2.21 -3.20 5.49
N VAL A 53 2.54 -3.62 6.72
CA VAL A 53 1.62 -4.44 7.53
C VAL A 53 0.32 -3.66 7.80
N SER A 54 0.42 -2.36 8.10
CA SER A 54 -0.75 -1.50 8.26
C SER A 54 -1.58 -1.42 6.97
N VAL A 55 -0.94 -1.32 5.80
CA VAL A 55 -1.62 -1.33 4.50
C VAL A 55 -2.41 -2.61 4.31
N LEU A 56 -1.77 -3.77 4.49
CA LEU A 56 -2.42 -5.07 4.29
C LEU A 56 -3.60 -5.25 5.25
N ALA A 57 -3.41 -4.93 6.53
CA ALA A 57 -4.49 -4.99 7.51
C ALA A 57 -5.65 -4.06 7.13
N GLY A 58 -5.36 -2.81 6.77
CA GLY A 58 -6.36 -1.85 6.33
C GLY A 58 -7.11 -2.31 5.09
N MET A 59 -6.41 -2.83 4.08
CA MET A 59 -6.99 -3.35 2.84
C MET A 59 -7.88 -4.58 3.08
N THR A 60 -7.50 -5.46 4.01
CA THR A 60 -8.31 -6.63 4.38
C THR A 60 -9.57 -6.21 5.13
N VAL A 61 -9.45 -5.30 6.10
CA VAL A 61 -10.60 -4.76 6.85
C VAL A 61 -11.54 -4.03 5.88
N ALA A 62 -11.01 -3.12 5.05
CA ALA A 62 -11.81 -2.38 4.07
C ALA A 62 -12.55 -3.32 3.12
N LEU A 63 -11.87 -4.33 2.55
CA LEU A 63 -12.52 -5.27 1.65
C LEU A 63 -13.59 -6.10 2.38
N GLY A 64 -13.26 -6.69 3.53
CA GLY A 64 -14.18 -7.56 4.27
C GLY A 64 -15.48 -6.85 4.64
N PHE A 65 -15.38 -5.67 5.24
CA PHE A 65 -16.56 -4.88 5.62
C PHE A 65 -17.24 -4.22 4.42
N GLY A 66 -16.50 -3.89 3.35
CA GLY A 66 -17.05 -3.37 2.11
C GLY A 66 -17.92 -4.39 1.38
N LEU A 67 -17.44 -5.63 1.26
CA LEU A 67 -18.22 -6.73 0.68
C LEU A 67 -19.43 -7.09 1.54
N TRP A 68 -19.31 -6.98 2.87
CA TRP A 68 -20.45 -7.16 3.76
C TRP A 68 -21.50 -6.05 3.56
N LEU A 69 -21.09 -4.79 3.41
CA LEU A 69 -22.02 -3.70 3.07
C LEU A 69 -22.78 -3.99 1.76
N VAL A 70 -22.11 -4.51 0.73
CA VAL A 70 -22.79 -4.90 -0.53
C VAL A 70 -23.82 -6.01 -0.30
N ALA A 71 -23.58 -6.92 0.66
CA ALA A 71 -24.51 -7.98 0.99
C ALA A 71 -25.70 -7.55 1.86
N ASP A 72 -25.54 -6.51 2.68
CA ASP A 72 -26.54 -6.03 3.66
C ASP A 72 -27.42 -4.89 3.11
N LEU A 73 -26.99 -4.20 2.03
CA LEU A 73 -27.68 -3.06 1.45
C LEU A 73 -28.49 -3.43 0.21
N ASP A 74 -29.82 -3.28 0.27
CA ASP A 74 -30.72 -3.60 -0.87
C ASP A 74 -30.50 -2.73 -2.12
N PHE A 75 -29.99 -1.51 -1.92
CA PHE A 75 -29.75 -0.57 -3.02
C PHE A 75 -28.38 -0.76 -3.68
N VAL A 76 -27.43 -1.49 -3.08
CA VAL A 76 -26.13 -1.76 -3.70
C VAL A 76 -26.14 -3.17 -4.26
N LYS A 77 -25.81 -3.32 -5.56
CA LYS A 77 -25.81 -4.64 -6.21
C LYS A 77 -24.38 -5.11 -6.47
N TRP A 78 -24.19 -6.42 -6.38
CA TRP A 78 -22.95 -7.08 -6.81
C TRP A 78 -22.60 -6.82 -8.28
N SER A 79 -23.61 -6.53 -9.10
CA SER A 79 -23.47 -6.19 -10.51
C SER A 79 -23.09 -4.73 -10.77
N ASP A 80 -23.06 -3.89 -9.75
CA ASP A 80 -22.74 -2.47 -9.93
C ASP A 80 -21.30 -2.31 -10.44
N ALA A 81 -21.15 -1.56 -11.52
CA ALA A 81 -19.87 -1.44 -12.21
C ALA A 81 -18.75 -0.93 -11.28
N TRP A 82 -19.08 -0.02 -10.35
CA TRP A 82 -18.12 0.50 -9.36
C TRP A 82 -17.70 -0.55 -8.33
N VAL A 83 -18.58 -1.47 -7.93
CA VAL A 83 -18.26 -2.58 -7.02
C VAL A 83 -17.29 -3.54 -7.70
N ILE A 84 -17.62 -3.99 -8.91
CA ILE A 84 -16.76 -4.91 -9.69
C ILE A 84 -15.39 -4.28 -9.95
N THR A 85 -15.39 -3.02 -10.40
CA THR A 85 -14.15 -2.29 -10.71
C THR A 85 -13.29 -2.13 -9.47
N ALA A 86 -13.86 -1.83 -8.31
CA ALA A 86 -13.10 -1.69 -7.08
C ALA A 86 -12.49 -3.01 -6.60
N VAL A 87 -13.18 -4.14 -6.73
CA VAL A 87 -12.63 -5.47 -6.42
C VAL A 87 -11.46 -5.79 -7.34
N ILE A 88 -11.59 -5.53 -8.65
CA ILE A 88 -10.50 -5.72 -9.62
C ILE A 88 -9.30 -4.84 -9.25
N LEU A 89 -9.53 -3.55 -9.00
CA LEU A 89 -8.47 -2.61 -8.61
C LEU A 89 -7.81 -3.01 -7.28
N TRP A 90 -8.56 -3.58 -6.34
CA TRP A 90 -8.00 -4.11 -5.10
C TRP A 90 -7.00 -5.24 -5.37
N PHE A 91 -7.31 -6.17 -6.27
CA PHE A 91 -6.36 -7.21 -6.69
C PHE A 91 -5.14 -6.61 -7.40
N VAL A 92 -5.34 -5.63 -8.28
CA VAL A 92 -4.24 -4.92 -8.97
C VAL A 92 -3.33 -4.21 -7.96
N ALA A 93 -3.89 -3.50 -6.99
CA ALA A 93 -3.13 -2.81 -5.95
C ALA A 93 -2.27 -3.78 -5.13
N ASN A 94 -2.84 -4.92 -4.73
CA ASN A 94 -2.12 -5.97 -4.01
C ASN A 94 -1.01 -6.61 -4.86
N ALA A 95 -1.27 -6.87 -6.15
CA ALA A 95 -0.28 -7.43 -7.05
C ALA A 95 0.90 -6.48 -7.25
N LEU A 96 0.64 -5.18 -7.45
CA LEU A 96 1.66 -4.14 -7.57
C LEU A 96 2.47 -4.00 -6.27
N GLY A 97 1.79 -3.93 -5.12
CA GLY A 97 2.42 -3.81 -3.81
C GLY A 97 3.28 -5.03 -3.45
N GLY A 98 2.78 -6.24 -3.71
CA GLY A 98 3.52 -7.48 -3.48
C GLY A 98 4.78 -7.60 -4.34
N ASN A 99 4.70 -7.21 -5.62
CA ASN A 99 5.85 -7.21 -6.53
C ASN A 99 6.88 -6.13 -6.16
N GLY A 100 6.43 -4.93 -5.79
CA GLY A 100 7.28 -3.85 -5.28
C GLY A 100 8.02 -4.26 -3.99
N GLY A 101 7.29 -4.80 -3.00
CA GLY A 101 7.86 -5.21 -1.72
C GLY A 101 8.92 -6.32 -1.83
N ARG A 102 8.80 -7.22 -2.81
CA ARG A 102 9.85 -8.24 -3.08
C ARG A 102 11.15 -7.62 -3.57
N ARG A 103 11.10 -6.53 -4.35
CA ARG A 103 12.29 -5.80 -4.80
C ARG A 103 12.89 -4.97 -3.67
N ASP A 104 12.07 -4.28 -2.89
CA ASP A 104 12.51 -3.55 -1.70
C ASP A 104 13.23 -4.44 -0.69
N ARG A 105 12.78 -5.69 -0.54
CA ARG A 105 13.45 -6.69 0.31
C ARG A 105 14.90 -6.94 -0.13
N ARG A 106 15.18 -7.04 -1.43
CA ARG A 106 16.53 -7.27 -1.96
C ARG A 106 17.44 -6.07 -1.71
N ALA A 107 16.91 -4.86 -1.94
CA ALA A 107 17.64 -3.62 -1.67
C ALA A 107 17.99 -3.49 -0.18
N ARG A 108 17.05 -3.86 0.70
CA ARG A 108 17.28 -3.90 2.15
C ARG A 108 18.33 -4.94 2.54
N GLU A 109 18.29 -6.16 1.99
CA GLU A 109 19.29 -7.20 2.28
C GLU A 109 20.70 -6.74 1.86
N LEU A 110 20.84 -6.03 0.74
CA LEU A 110 22.09 -5.39 0.33
C LEU A 110 22.52 -4.29 1.31
N ALA A 111 21.60 -3.43 1.73
CA ALA A 111 21.87 -2.37 2.71
C ALA A 111 22.29 -2.94 4.09
N GLU A 112 21.66 -4.02 4.55
CA GLU A 112 22.00 -4.71 5.81
C GLU A 112 23.41 -5.27 5.77
N ARG A 113 23.82 -5.86 4.64
CA ARG A 113 25.20 -6.35 4.44
C ARG A 113 26.22 -5.22 4.46
N LEU A 114 25.98 -4.16 3.68
CA LEU A 114 26.90 -3.02 3.61
C LEU A 114 27.01 -2.28 4.95
N ALA A 115 25.93 -2.20 5.72
CA ALA A 115 25.94 -1.65 7.07
C ALA A 115 26.83 -2.48 8.01
N ALA A 116 26.84 -3.81 7.87
CA ALA A 116 27.70 -4.70 8.65
C ALA A 116 29.18 -4.65 8.20
N GLU A 117 29.44 -4.39 6.92
CA GLU A 117 30.78 -4.39 6.30
C GLU A 117 31.52 -3.03 6.44
N GLY A 118 30.94 -2.05 7.12
CA GLY A 118 31.59 -0.76 7.40
C GLY A 118 30.75 0.48 7.10
N ASP A 119 29.47 0.31 6.73
CA ASP A 119 28.49 1.37 6.52
C ASP A 119 28.90 2.41 5.46
N GLN A 120 29.70 1.99 4.48
CA GLN A 120 30.14 2.86 3.39
C GLN A 120 29.08 2.95 2.29
N PRO A 121 28.87 4.14 1.68
CA PRO A 121 28.00 4.29 0.53
C PRO A 121 28.43 3.39 -0.64
N SER A 122 27.47 2.71 -1.25
CA SER A 122 27.70 1.84 -2.41
C SER A 122 26.94 2.35 -3.65
N PRO A 123 27.61 2.49 -4.81
CA PRO A 123 26.95 2.78 -6.08
C PRO A 123 25.91 1.71 -6.47
N GLU A 124 26.15 0.45 -6.11
CA GLU A 124 25.22 -0.66 -6.34
C GLU A 124 23.94 -0.52 -5.51
N LEU A 125 24.07 -0.14 -4.23
CA LEU A 125 22.91 0.14 -3.40
C LEU A 125 22.13 1.33 -3.96
N ARG A 126 22.82 2.39 -4.37
CA ARG A 126 22.18 3.58 -4.95
C ARG A 126 21.44 3.27 -6.25
N SER A 127 22.00 2.43 -7.13
CA SER A 127 21.34 2.03 -8.38
C SER A 127 20.14 1.13 -8.12
N SER A 128 20.23 0.21 -7.15
CA SER A 128 19.13 -0.66 -6.75
C SER A 128 17.94 0.13 -6.18
N LEU A 129 18.19 1.17 -5.38
CA LEU A 129 17.13 2.04 -4.85
C LEU A 129 16.44 2.88 -5.92
N ARG A 130 17.19 3.26 -6.97
CA ARG A 130 16.70 4.11 -8.07
C ARG A 130 16.16 3.32 -9.26
N ASP A 131 15.90 2.02 -9.10
CA ASP A 131 15.30 1.21 -10.15
C ASP A 131 13.91 1.76 -10.51
N PRO A 132 13.71 2.26 -11.75
CA PRO A 132 12.45 2.89 -12.16
C PRO A 132 11.27 1.93 -12.10
N ILE A 133 11.51 0.62 -12.25
CA ILE A 133 10.45 -0.39 -12.18
C ILE A 133 9.95 -0.53 -10.75
N THR A 134 10.87 -0.60 -9.77
CA THR A 134 10.52 -0.68 -8.34
C THR A 134 9.75 0.56 -7.89
N LEU A 135 10.17 1.74 -8.34
CA LEU A 135 9.47 2.99 -8.06
C LEU A 135 8.09 3.00 -8.71
N ALA A 136 7.99 2.68 -10.01
CA ALA A 136 6.71 2.66 -10.72
C ALA A 136 5.71 1.68 -10.08
N MET A 137 6.15 0.51 -9.62
CA MET A 137 5.27 -0.46 -8.95
C MET A 137 4.78 0.02 -7.58
N SER A 138 5.68 0.59 -6.77
CA SER A 138 5.34 1.09 -5.44
C SER A 138 4.40 2.28 -5.49
N TRP A 139 4.69 3.24 -6.38
CA TRP A 139 3.81 4.39 -6.62
C TRP A 139 2.52 4.00 -7.33
N GLY A 140 2.58 3.03 -8.23
CA GLY A 140 1.41 2.48 -8.92
C GLY A 140 0.41 1.86 -7.95
N SER A 141 0.88 1.08 -6.96
CA SER A 141 0.00 0.53 -5.93
C SER A 141 -0.72 1.64 -5.13
N GLY A 142 0.01 2.67 -4.68
CA GLY A 142 -0.58 3.82 -3.98
C GLY A 142 -1.56 4.62 -4.83
N ALA A 143 -1.24 4.83 -6.11
CA ALA A 143 -2.12 5.51 -7.06
C ALA A 143 -3.42 4.72 -7.27
N VAL A 144 -3.35 3.38 -7.38
CA VAL A 144 -4.54 2.53 -7.50
C VAL A 144 -5.40 2.62 -6.24
N VAL A 145 -4.81 2.67 -5.04
CA VAL A 145 -5.58 2.89 -3.79
C VAL A 145 -6.35 4.22 -3.83
N ILE A 146 -5.72 5.29 -4.33
CA ILE A 146 -6.40 6.59 -4.50
C ILE A 146 -7.55 6.47 -5.52
N VAL A 147 -7.35 5.78 -6.64
CA VAL A 147 -8.39 5.54 -7.64
C VAL A 147 -9.57 4.77 -7.04
N ILE A 148 -9.31 3.75 -6.21
CA ILE A 148 -10.37 3.02 -5.50
C ILE A 148 -11.17 3.97 -4.60
N LEU A 149 -10.51 4.84 -3.84
CA LEU A 149 -11.19 5.80 -2.97
C LEU A 149 -12.06 6.77 -3.76
N VAL A 150 -11.54 7.34 -4.85
CA VAL A 150 -12.31 8.24 -5.73
C VAL A 150 -13.54 7.52 -6.30
N LEU A 151 -13.36 6.29 -6.77
CA LEU A 151 -14.44 5.46 -7.29
C LEU A 151 -15.51 5.19 -6.23
N MET A 152 -15.10 4.90 -4.99
CA MET A 152 -15.98 4.62 -3.85
C MET A 152 -16.72 5.85 -3.33
N ILE A 153 -16.19 7.06 -3.55
CA ILE A 153 -16.85 8.31 -3.18
C ILE A 153 -17.83 8.74 -4.26
N TRP A 154 -17.40 8.68 -5.53
CA TRP A 154 -18.21 9.14 -6.65
C TRP A 154 -19.32 8.15 -7.05
N LYS A 155 -19.08 6.84 -6.92
CA LYS A 155 -20.04 5.75 -7.18
C LYS A 155 -20.87 5.95 -8.47
N PRO A 156 -20.23 5.95 -9.66
CA PRO A 156 -20.95 6.19 -10.90
C PRO A 156 -22.13 5.23 -11.08
N GLY A 157 -23.30 5.78 -11.42
CA GLY A 157 -24.52 5.02 -11.67
C GLY A 157 -25.42 4.81 -10.45
N HIS A 158 -25.13 5.49 -9.33
CA HIS A 158 -25.99 5.66 -8.16
C HIS A 158 -26.22 7.13 -7.86
#